data_AF-A0A933U3J9-F1
#
_entry.id   AF-A0A933U3J9-F1
#
_cell.length_a   1.000
_cell.length_b   1.000
_cell.length_c   1.000
_cell.angle_alpha   90.00
_cell.angle_beta   90.00
_cell.angle_gamma   90.00
#
_symmetry.space_group_name_H-M   'P 1'
#
loop_
_entity.id
_entity.type
_entity.pdbx_description
1 polymer ?
#
loop_
_entity_poly.entity_id
_entity_poly.type
_entity_poly.pdbx_seq_one_letter_code
_entity_poly.pdbx_strand_id
1 'polypeptide(L)'
;MVIAAPQSMTLVSRTSTGGIADFASLGSSLSADGQVIVFESYATNLVSSDTNNASDVFVRDMRTGTIERVSLSSSGIQGNHHSRIPAISADGRFVVFRSLANNLVPGDWNVHEDIFLRDRAVGVTMLVSASSTGAQANQDCISASVSGDGRYIAFESSASNLVPGDINNVADIFVHDSWTHQTTAVSVTPAGVTGNQVCRYTSISHDGRYVAFQSSASDLVAGDTNGVADIFVRDLLLGTTERVSLGSAGQQAAAACVAPSISGNGRFVSFEGSAANLVPGDTNFTTDVFVHDRVLQTTVRVQTS
;
A
#
# COMPACT_ATOMS: atom_id res chain seq x y z
N MET A 1 14.15 26.94 -30.99
CA MET A 1 14.65 25.65 -30.49
C MET A 1 14.83 25.78 -28.99
N VAL A 2 13.79 25.45 -28.21
CA VAL A 2 13.89 25.45 -26.75
C VAL A 2 14.49 24.10 -26.39
N ILE A 3 15.77 24.10 -26.03
CA ILE A 3 16.43 22.93 -25.47
C ILE A 3 15.82 22.77 -24.08
N ALA A 4 14.99 21.74 -23.89
CA ALA A 4 14.52 21.38 -22.56
C ALA A 4 15.75 21.18 -21.66
N ALA A 5 15.75 21.80 -20.48
CA ALA A 5 16.82 21.59 -19.51
C ALA A 5 16.99 20.08 -19.26
N PRO A 6 18.22 19.56 -19.14
CA PRO A 6 18.43 18.15 -18.89
C PRO A 6 17.71 17.78 -17.59
N GLN A 7 16.84 16.77 -17.65
CA GLN A 7 16.23 16.22 -16.45
C GLN A 7 17.34 15.60 -15.61
N SER A 8 17.62 16.19 -14.45
CA SER A 8 18.63 15.68 -13.52
C SER A 8 18.04 14.55 -12.70
N MET A 9 18.60 13.36 -12.82
CA MET A 9 18.36 12.26 -11.89
C MET A 9 19.02 12.57 -10.55
N THR A 10 18.29 12.41 -9.44
CA THR A 10 18.82 12.66 -8.09
C THR A 10 18.76 11.38 -7.27
N LEU A 11 19.92 10.96 -6.75
CA LEU A 11 20.01 9.85 -5.80
C LEU A 11 19.48 10.29 -4.42
N VAL A 12 18.47 9.57 -3.93
CA VAL A 12 17.77 9.86 -2.67
C VAL A 12 18.45 9.22 -1.45
N SER A 13 18.97 8.00 -1.61
CA SER A 13 19.64 7.22 -0.56
C SER A 13 21.05 7.74 -0.27
N ARG A 14 21.11 8.96 0.26
CA ARG A 14 22.35 9.60 0.72
C ARG A 14 22.36 9.78 2.22
N THR A 15 23.53 9.62 2.81
CA THR A 15 23.79 9.90 4.22
C THR A 15 23.54 11.37 4.56
N SER A 16 23.44 11.70 5.85
CA SER A 16 23.32 13.08 6.33
C SER A 16 24.49 13.99 5.93
N THR A 17 25.65 13.41 5.62
CA THR A 17 26.85 14.11 5.13
C THR A 17 26.98 14.14 3.60
N GLY A 18 25.99 13.60 2.87
CA GLY A 18 25.95 13.59 1.40
C GLY A 18 26.64 12.39 0.75
N GLY A 19 27.20 11.47 1.54
CA GLY A 19 27.73 10.18 1.07
C GLY A 19 26.63 9.27 0.52
N ILE A 20 27.01 8.20 -0.19
CA ILE A 20 26.05 7.21 -0.72
C ILE A 20 25.81 6.09 0.29
N ALA A 21 24.62 5.49 0.23
CA ALA A 21 24.30 4.25 0.93
C ALA A 21 25.34 3.14 0.63
N ASP A 22 25.73 2.38 1.64
CA ASP A 22 26.67 1.25 1.53
C ASP A 22 26.00 -0.07 1.10
N PHE A 23 24.67 -0.16 1.19
CA PHE A 23 23.87 -1.30 0.73
C PHE A 23 22.61 -0.85 -0.05
N ALA A 24 21.88 -1.84 -0.58
CA ALA A 24 20.70 -1.62 -1.42
C ALA A 24 19.58 -0.88 -0.67
N SER A 25 18.82 -0.07 -1.43
CA SER A 25 17.58 0.58 -0.99
C SER A 25 16.45 0.19 -1.94
N LEU A 26 15.27 -0.09 -1.40
CA LEU A 26 14.13 -0.68 -2.10
C LEU A 26 12.82 0.02 -1.68
N GLY A 27 11.74 -0.24 -2.41
CA GLY A 27 10.36 0.07 -1.99
C GLY A 27 10.16 1.53 -1.57
N SER A 28 10.32 2.47 -2.51
CA SER A 28 10.14 3.89 -2.22
C SER A 28 8.70 4.38 -2.40
N SER A 29 8.29 5.36 -1.61
CA SER A 29 7.04 6.11 -1.76
C SER A 29 7.28 7.62 -1.58
N LEU A 30 6.40 8.45 -2.15
CA LEU A 30 6.59 9.90 -2.29
C LEU A 30 5.37 10.66 -1.74
N SER A 31 5.60 11.77 -1.04
CA SER A 31 4.53 12.72 -0.69
C SER A 31 3.92 13.38 -1.94
N ALA A 32 2.72 13.93 -1.84
CA ALA A 32 2.00 14.48 -3.00
C ALA A 32 2.73 15.65 -3.68
N ASP A 33 3.53 16.41 -2.92
CA ASP A 33 4.34 17.53 -3.40
C ASP A 33 5.74 17.14 -3.89
N GLY A 34 6.09 15.85 -3.81
CA GLY A 34 7.39 15.32 -4.20
C GLY A 34 8.55 15.67 -3.28
N GLN A 35 8.29 16.25 -2.10
CA GLN A 35 9.34 16.76 -1.22
C GLN A 35 9.82 15.75 -0.17
N VAL A 36 9.02 14.74 0.13
CA VAL A 36 9.35 13.74 1.14
C VAL A 36 9.33 12.36 0.52
N ILE A 37 10.45 11.65 0.60
CA ILE A 37 10.60 10.30 0.06
C ILE A 37 10.83 9.35 1.22
N VAL A 38 10.00 8.31 1.32
CA VAL A 38 10.25 7.18 2.22
C VAL A 38 10.79 6.00 1.43
N PHE A 39 11.68 5.21 2.01
CA PHE A 39 12.22 4.00 1.39
C PHE A 39 12.77 3.03 2.45
N GLU A 40 12.83 1.75 2.11
CA GLU A 40 13.56 0.74 2.88
C GLU A 40 15.05 0.77 2.49
N SER A 41 15.94 0.56 3.45
CA SER A 41 17.37 0.39 3.18
C SER A 41 18.01 -0.67 4.06
N TYR A 42 18.94 -1.43 3.47
CA TYR A 42 19.88 -2.31 4.18
C TYR A 42 21.16 -1.56 4.61
N ALA A 43 21.24 -0.27 4.32
CA ALA A 43 22.44 0.53 4.51
C ALA A 43 22.65 0.87 5.99
N THR A 44 23.86 0.63 6.48
CA THR A 44 24.23 0.89 7.89
C THR A 44 24.70 2.32 8.11
N ASN A 45 24.91 3.08 7.04
CA ASN A 45 25.59 4.37 7.07
C ASN A 45 24.67 5.57 6.78
N LEU A 46 23.37 5.36 6.55
CA LEU A 46 22.44 6.45 6.23
C LEU A 46 22.25 7.41 7.41
N VAL A 47 22.21 6.87 8.63
CA VAL A 47 22.25 7.62 9.90
C VAL A 47 23.22 6.92 10.86
N SER A 48 24.00 7.68 11.62
CA SER A 48 25.06 7.11 12.48
C SER A 48 24.55 6.29 13.68
N SER A 49 23.27 6.44 14.02
CA SER A 49 22.62 5.68 15.10
C SER A 49 22.04 4.35 14.64
N ASP A 50 22.24 3.99 13.38
CA ASP A 50 21.82 2.69 12.86
C ASP A 50 22.84 1.61 13.23
N THR A 51 22.42 0.67 14.08
CA THR A 51 23.31 -0.34 14.67
C THR A 51 22.66 -1.70 14.81
N ASN A 52 21.48 -1.94 14.21
CA ASN A 52 20.71 -3.16 14.43
C ASN A 52 21.02 -4.27 13.40
N ASN A 53 21.81 -3.99 12.36
CA ASN A 53 22.08 -4.90 11.24
C ASN A 53 20.80 -5.43 10.56
N ALA A 54 19.71 -4.68 10.63
CA ALA A 54 18.45 -4.99 9.97
C ALA A 54 18.19 -3.97 8.85
N SER A 55 17.25 -4.29 7.96
CA SER A 55 16.75 -3.26 7.04
C SER A 55 15.78 -2.35 7.79
N ASP A 56 15.91 -1.06 7.54
CA ASP A 56 15.18 -0.01 8.22
C ASP A 56 14.44 0.87 7.22
N VAL A 57 13.43 1.58 7.72
CA VAL A 57 12.68 2.55 6.92
C VAL A 57 13.24 3.94 7.19
N PHE A 58 13.56 4.65 6.11
CA PHE A 58 14.12 5.99 6.15
C PHE A 58 13.24 6.98 5.40
N VAL A 59 13.24 8.23 5.87
CA VAL A 59 12.65 9.36 5.16
C VAL A 59 13.74 10.35 4.78
N ARG A 60 13.70 10.81 3.53
CA ARG A 60 14.51 11.89 3.00
C ARG A 60 13.61 13.09 2.70
N ASP A 61 13.91 14.21 3.34
CA ASP A 61 13.35 15.52 2.98
C ASP A 61 14.23 16.13 1.88
N MET A 62 13.64 16.37 0.71
CA MET A 62 14.32 16.88 -0.48
C MET A 62 14.54 18.39 -0.41
N ARG A 63 13.80 19.11 0.43
CA ARG A 63 13.93 20.56 0.62
C ARG A 63 15.10 20.90 1.53
N THR A 64 15.26 20.15 2.61
CA THR A 64 16.34 20.36 3.60
C THR A 64 17.56 19.48 3.36
N GLY A 65 17.39 18.39 2.60
CA GLY A 65 18.40 17.38 2.40
C GLY A 65 18.59 16.45 3.60
N THR A 66 17.73 16.51 4.63
CA THR A 66 17.85 15.70 5.84
C THR A 66 17.34 14.28 5.63
N ILE A 67 18.01 13.31 6.26
CA ILE A 67 17.59 11.91 6.31
C ILE A 67 17.37 11.50 7.76
N GLU A 68 16.31 10.73 8.00
CA GLU A 68 15.98 10.17 9.31
C GLU A 68 15.48 8.74 9.20
N ARG A 69 15.70 7.93 10.24
CA ARG A 69 15.07 6.62 10.38
C ARG A 69 13.70 6.78 11.03
N VAL A 70 12.69 6.11 10.47
CA VAL A 70 11.30 6.16 10.94
C VAL A 70 10.79 4.85 11.54
N SER A 71 11.49 3.73 11.31
CA SER A 71 11.27 2.43 11.97
C SER A 71 11.74 2.46 13.44
N LEU A 72 11.15 3.35 14.22
CA LEU A 72 11.46 3.61 15.63
C LEU A 72 10.23 3.39 16.51
N SER A 73 10.43 3.04 17.78
CA SER A 73 9.39 3.12 18.80
C SER A 73 9.05 4.58 19.15
N SER A 74 7.97 4.80 19.90
CA SER A 74 7.60 6.13 20.42
C SER A 74 8.65 6.74 21.36
N SER A 75 9.56 5.93 21.92
CA SER A 75 10.71 6.39 22.71
C SER A 75 12.00 6.58 21.88
N GLY A 76 11.93 6.44 20.56
CA GLY A 76 13.07 6.62 19.65
C GLY A 76 14.01 5.41 19.58
N ILE A 77 13.60 4.25 20.07
CA ILE A 77 14.39 3.02 20.00
C ILE A 77 14.21 2.37 18.63
N GLN A 78 15.30 1.96 17.99
CA GLN A 78 15.24 1.26 16.70
C GLN A 78 14.57 -0.10 16.81
N GLY A 79 13.88 -0.50 15.74
CA GLY A 79 13.40 -1.88 15.58
C GLY A 79 14.53 -2.89 15.72
N ASN A 80 14.26 -4.03 16.36
CA ASN A 80 15.23 -5.11 16.53
C ASN A 80 15.21 -6.17 15.42
N HIS A 81 14.35 -5.99 14.41
CA HIS A 81 14.26 -6.80 13.19
C HIS A 81 13.94 -5.91 11.98
N HIS A 82 13.85 -6.53 10.80
CA HIS A 82 13.59 -5.84 9.54
C HIS A 82 12.29 -5.05 9.53
N SER A 83 12.35 -3.82 9.01
CA SER A 83 11.22 -2.98 8.64
C SER A 83 11.25 -2.67 7.15
N ARG A 84 10.13 -2.87 6.45
CA ARG A 84 10.08 -2.99 4.99
C ARG A 84 8.81 -2.36 4.39
N ILE A 85 8.81 -2.22 3.07
CA ILE A 85 7.64 -1.83 2.24
C ILE A 85 6.90 -0.60 2.81
N PRO A 86 7.57 0.56 2.90
CA PRO A 86 6.93 1.75 3.45
C PRO A 86 6.00 2.45 2.45
N ALA A 87 4.99 3.14 2.99
CA ALA A 87 4.20 4.13 2.27
C ALA A 87 4.04 5.41 3.11
N ILE A 88 3.81 6.54 2.46
CA ILE A 88 3.77 7.86 3.11
C ILE A 88 2.50 8.63 2.74
N SER A 89 1.97 9.41 3.69
CA SER A 89 0.84 10.30 3.48
C SER A 89 1.18 11.45 2.52
N ALA A 90 0.14 12.10 2.01
CA ALA A 90 0.25 13.17 1.03
C ALA A 90 1.08 14.36 1.53
N ASP A 91 0.96 14.68 2.81
CA ASP A 91 1.71 15.74 3.49
C ASP A 91 3.12 15.30 3.97
N GLY A 92 3.48 14.03 3.74
CA GLY A 92 4.74 13.45 4.18
C GLY A 92 4.81 13.14 5.68
N ARG A 93 3.79 13.43 6.49
CA ARG A 93 3.86 13.32 7.97
C ARG A 93 3.76 11.88 8.48
N PHE A 94 2.90 11.08 7.88
CA PHE A 94 2.57 9.75 8.36
C PHE A 94 3.24 8.70 7.47
N VAL A 95 3.99 7.80 8.09
CA VAL A 95 4.62 6.67 7.39
C VAL A 95 4.03 5.38 7.91
N VAL A 96 3.50 4.56 7.00
CA VAL A 96 3.14 3.17 7.31
C VAL A 96 4.25 2.25 6.83
N PHE A 97 4.52 1.19 7.58
CA PHE A 97 5.52 0.21 7.22
C PHE A 97 5.23 -1.15 7.85
N ARG A 98 5.72 -2.20 7.20
CA ARG A 98 5.72 -3.57 7.71
C ARG A 98 6.95 -3.79 8.60
N SER A 99 6.82 -4.52 9.69
CA SER A 99 7.97 -4.87 10.53
C SER A 99 7.80 -6.20 11.25
N LEU A 100 8.90 -6.93 11.40
CA LEU A 100 9.02 -8.10 12.29
C LEU A 100 9.50 -7.69 13.70
N ALA A 101 9.74 -6.40 13.94
CA ALA A 101 10.33 -5.93 15.18
C ALA A 101 9.32 -5.89 16.33
N ASN A 102 9.53 -6.75 17.32
CA ASN A 102 8.66 -6.90 18.49
C ASN A 102 8.87 -5.82 19.59
N ASN A 103 9.55 -4.73 19.27
CA ASN A 103 9.92 -3.68 20.23
C ASN A 103 9.49 -2.26 19.78
N LEU A 104 8.73 -2.14 18.69
CA LEU A 104 8.25 -0.85 18.20
C LEU A 104 7.07 -0.31 19.02
N VAL A 105 6.25 -1.19 19.58
CA VAL A 105 5.18 -0.85 20.53
C VAL A 105 5.22 -1.80 21.74
N PRO A 106 4.72 -1.37 22.92
CA PRO A 106 4.56 -2.27 24.05
C PRO A 106 3.51 -3.35 23.73
N GLY A 107 3.78 -4.59 24.12
CA GLY A 107 2.79 -5.66 24.01
C GLY A 107 2.85 -6.43 22.69
N ASP A 108 3.82 -6.14 21.83
CA ASP A 108 3.99 -6.86 20.57
C ASP A 108 4.74 -8.18 20.75
N TRP A 109 4.00 -9.30 20.79
CA TRP A 109 4.56 -10.62 21.10
C TRP A 109 4.12 -11.72 20.13
N ASN A 110 3.42 -11.37 19.05
CA ASN A 110 2.79 -12.34 18.15
C ASN A 110 3.81 -13.09 17.25
N VAL A 111 5.06 -12.61 17.15
CA VAL A 111 6.12 -13.16 16.28
C VAL A 111 5.71 -13.17 14.80
N HIS A 112 4.80 -12.27 14.42
CA HIS A 112 4.32 -12.10 13.06
C HIS A 112 4.79 -10.75 12.51
N GLU A 113 4.74 -10.61 11.18
CA GLU A 113 4.98 -9.30 10.59
C GLU A 113 3.75 -8.42 10.73
N ASP A 114 3.93 -7.22 11.29
CA ASP A 114 2.88 -6.29 11.64
C ASP A 114 2.98 -5.00 10.81
N ILE A 115 1.86 -4.29 10.70
CA ILE A 115 1.81 -2.96 10.10
C ILE A 115 1.85 -1.93 11.22
N PHE A 116 2.76 -0.96 11.08
CA PHE A 116 2.92 0.16 12.00
C PHE A 116 2.66 1.47 11.28
N LEU A 117 2.15 2.45 12.02
CA LEU A 117 2.05 3.85 11.60
C LEU A 117 2.97 4.70 12.48
N ARG A 118 3.87 5.45 11.86
CA ARG A 118 4.70 6.47 12.49
C ARG A 118 4.17 7.86 12.14
N ASP A 119 3.75 8.61 13.16
CA ASP A 119 3.55 10.05 13.06
C ASP A 119 4.90 10.74 13.29
N ARG A 120 5.49 11.26 12.21
CA ARG A 120 6.81 11.91 12.24
C ARG A 120 6.79 13.23 13.00
N ALA A 121 5.66 13.93 13.05
CA ALA A 121 5.59 15.25 13.66
C ALA A 121 5.70 15.18 15.19
N VAL A 122 5.11 14.15 15.80
CA VAL A 122 5.12 13.96 17.26
C VAL A 122 5.98 12.78 17.71
N GLY A 123 6.52 11.99 16.78
CA GLY A 123 7.38 10.87 17.08
C GLY A 123 6.66 9.70 17.76
N VAL A 124 5.40 9.45 17.39
CA VAL A 124 4.57 8.36 17.93
C VAL A 124 4.49 7.22 16.92
N THR A 125 4.67 5.99 17.38
CA THR A 125 4.46 4.76 16.62
C THR A 125 3.29 3.98 17.23
N MET A 126 2.38 3.51 16.36
CA MET A 126 1.24 2.70 16.75
C MET A 126 1.14 1.43 15.89
N LEU A 127 0.61 0.36 16.48
CA LEU A 127 0.25 -0.87 15.78
C LEU A 127 -1.05 -0.65 15.01
N VAL A 128 -1.03 -0.92 13.71
CA VAL A 128 -2.18 -0.83 12.80
C VAL A 128 -2.86 -2.19 12.65
N SER A 129 -2.08 -3.27 12.57
CA SER A 129 -2.56 -4.65 12.45
C SER A 129 -3.13 -5.21 13.76
N ALA A 130 -4.17 -4.54 14.26
CA ALA A 130 -4.94 -4.95 15.42
C ALA A 130 -6.44 -4.88 15.13
N SER A 131 -7.23 -5.69 15.83
CA SER A 131 -8.68 -5.61 15.81
C SER A 131 -9.18 -4.31 16.47
N SER A 132 -10.48 -4.01 16.31
CA SER A 132 -11.11 -2.85 17.00
C SER A 132 -11.08 -2.92 18.53
N THR A 133 -10.70 -4.06 19.11
CA THR A 133 -10.51 -4.23 20.57
C THR A 133 -9.05 -4.17 20.99
N GLY A 134 -8.13 -3.93 20.05
CA GLY A 134 -6.68 -3.88 20.29
C GLY A 134 -5.99 -5.24 20.31
N ALA A 135 -6.68 -6.33 19.93
CA ALA A 135 -6.02 -7.62 19.80
C ALA A 135 -5.13 -7.64 18.55
N GLN A 136 -3.86 -8.00 18.69
CA GLN A 136 -2.95 -8.10 17.55
C GLN A 136 -3.42 -9.13 16.52
N ALA A 137 -3.08 -8.92 15.26
CA ALA A 137 -3.21 -9.93 14.21
C ALA A 137 -2.54 -11.26 14.64
N ASN A 138 -3.22 -12.37 14.37
CA ASN A 138 -2.74 -13.73 14.67
C ASN A 138 -2.01 -14.40 13.48
N GLN A 139 -1.72 -13.64 12.42
CA GLN A 139 -0.95 -14.03 11.24
C GLN A 139 -0.29 -12.78 10.63
N ASP A 140 0.60 -12.99 9.66
CA ASP A 140 1.36 -11.93 9.00
C ASP A 140 0.47 -10.91 8.26
N CYS A 141 0.89 -9.64 8.32
CA CYS A 141 0.38 -8.52 7.56
C CYS A 141 1.48 -8.00 6.63
N ILE A 142 1.15 -7.78 5.34
CA ILE A 142 2.18 -7.77 4.28
C ILE A 142 2.33 -6.40 3.59
N SER A 143 1.24 -5.86 3.08
CA SER A 143 1.23 -4.62 2.29
C SER A 143 0.31 -3.61 2.95
N ALA A 144 0.70 -2.34 2.97
CA ALA A 144 -0.13 -1.27 3.50
C ALA A 144 -0.04 0.00 2.65
N SER A 145 -1.13 0.76 2.63
CA SER A 145 -1.22 2.10 2.04
C SER A 145 -1.94 3.04 3.00
N VAL A 146 -1.66 4.34 2.92
CA VAL A 146 -2.14 5.34 3.87
C VAL A 146 -2.83 6.51 3.16
N SER A 147 -3.93 6.99 3.72
CA SER A 147 -4.65 8.17 3.21
C SER A 147 -3.81 9.44 3.33
N GLY A 148 -4.21 10.48 2.62
CA GLY A 148 -3.47 11.73 2.52
C GLY A 148 -3.27 12.44 3.86
N ASP A 149 -4.20 12.23 4.80
CA ASP A 149 -4.19 12.76 6.17
C ASP A 149 -3.69 11.76 7.24
N GLY A 150 -3.27 10.56 6.84
CA GLY A 150 -2.81 9.52 7.77
C GLY A 150 -3.90 8.82 8.57
N ARG A 151 -5.18 9.13 8.33
CA ARG A 151 -6.28 8.58 9.12
C ARG A 151 -6.58 7.13 8.76
N TYR A 152 -6.68 6.80 7.48
CA TYR A 152 -7.08 5.49 7.02
C TYR A 152 -5.87 4.73 6.49
N ILE A 153 -5.65 3.52 7.01
CA ILE A 153 -4.57 2.64 6.59
C ILE A 153 -5.21 1.36 6.06
N ALA A 154 -5.11 1.15 4.75
CA ALA A 154 -5.54 -0.09 4.13
C ALA A 154 -4.38 -1.09 4.16
N PHE A 155 -4.62 -2.34 4.54
CA PHE A 155 -3.57 -3.35 4.63
C PHE A 155 -4.06 -4.77 4.30
N GLU A 156 -3.14 -5.59 3.83
CA GLU A 156 -3.32 -7.03 3.56
C GLU A 156 -2.94 -7.85 4.79
N SER A 157 -3.79 -8.79 5.20
CA SER A 157 -3.52 -9.71 6.31
C SER A 157 -4.13 -11.09 6.10
N SER A 158 -3.45 -12.14 6.56
CA SER A 158 -4.00 -13.51 6.65
C SER A 158 -4.64 -13.80 8.01
N ALA A 159 -4.81 -12.79 8.87
CA ALA A 159 -5.24 -12.96 10.24
C ALA A 159 -6.76 -13.07 10.37
N SER A 160 -7.24 -14.16 10.96
CA SER A 160 -8.67 -14.44 11.14
C SER A 160 -9.32 -13.71 12.31
N ASN A 161 -8.56 -12.93 13.07
CA ASN A 161 -9.03 -12.29 14.31
C ASN A 161 -9.13 -10.76 14.24
N LEU A 162 -8.89 -10.15 13.08
CA LEU A 162 -8.96 -8.69 12.91
C LEU A 162 -10.40 -8.17 12.93
N VAL A 163 -11.34 -8.96 12.40
CA VAL A 163 -12.78 -8.65 12.42
C VAL A 163 -13.60 -9.89 12.77
N PRO A 164 -14.79 -9.74 13.38
CA PRO A 164 -15.70 -10.86 13.55
C PRO A 164 -16.18 -11.41 12.21
N GLY A 165 -16.22 -12.74 12.08
CA GLY A 165 -16.79 -13.41 10.91
C GLY A 165 -15.82 -13.59 9.74
N ASP A 166 -14.53 -13.28 9.92
CA ASP A 166 -13.51 -13.70 8.97
C ASP A 166 -13.21 -15.20 9.12
N ILE A 167 -13.66 -15.99 8.15
CA ILE A 167 -13.71 -17.47 8.22
C ILE A 167 -13.16 -18.16 6.97
N ASN A 168 -12.70 -17.40 5.97
CA ASN A 168 -12.29 -17.94 4.67
C ASN A 168 -10.86 -18.53 4.68
N ASN A 169 -10.07 -18.28 5.74
CA ASN A 169 -8.69 -18.75 5.92
C ASN A 169 -7.75 -18.36 4.77
N VAL A 170 -7.97 -17.20 4.15
CA VAL A 170 -7.11 -16.63 3.11
C VAL A 170 -6.75 -15.19 3.46
N ALA A 171 -5.83 -14.57 2.71
CA ALA A 171 -5.51 -13.17 2.93
C ALA A 171 -6.67 -12.26 2.46
N ASP A 172 -6.97 -11.25 3.26
CA ASP A 172 -8.01 -10.25 3.04
C ASP A 172 -7.45 -8.84 3.14
N ILE A 173 -8.23 -7.87 2.67
CA ILE A 173 -7.92 -6.44 2.79
C ILE A 173 -8.75 -5.85 3.93
N PHE A 174 -8.06 -5.11 4.79
CA PHE A 174 -8.64 -4.42 5.93
C PHE A 174 -8.33 -2.93 5.84
N VAL A 175 -9.13 -2.12 6.54
CA VAL A 175 -8.82 -0.71 6.82
C VAL A 175 -8.81 -0.50 8.32
N HIS A 176 -7.79 0.20 8.80
CA HIS A 176 -7.73 0.73 10.16
C HIS A 176 -7.96 2.25 10.13
N ASP A 177 -8.90 2.75 10.94
CA ASP A 177 -9.04 4.18 11.24
C ASP A 177 -8.17 4.51 12.46
N SER A 178 -7.07 5.22 12.23
CA SER A 178 -6.08 5.55 13.28
C SER A 178 -6.61 6.51 14.34
N TRP A 179 -7.75 7.17 14.10
CA TRP A 179 -8.36 8.08 15.08
C TRP A 179 -9.36 7.37 15.99
N THR A 180 -10.12 6.42 15.44
CA THR A 180 -11.13 5.67 16.21
C THR A 180 -10.67 4.28 16.64
N HIS A 181 -9.49 3.84 16.18
CA HIS A 181 -8.95 2.50 16.35
C HIS A 181 -9.90 1.41 15.86
N GLN A 182 -10.66 1.69 14.81
CA GLN A 182 -11.59 0.72 14.23
C GLN A 182 -10.93 0.01 13.07
N THR A 183 -11.01 -1.32 13.06
CA THR A 183 -10.56 -2.17 11.96
C THR A 183 -11.76 -2.81 11.29
N THR A 184 -11.86 -2.65 9.97
CA THR A 184 -12.99 -3.14 9.16
C THR A 184 -12.49 -3.90 7.94
N ALA A 185 -13.17 -4.97 7.55
CA ALA A 185 -12.88 -5.67 6.31
C ALA A 185 -13.33 -4.85 5.09
N VAL A 186 -12.47 -4.80 4.07
CA VAL A 186 -12.67 -4.11 2.79
C VAL A 186 -13.10 -5.12 1.72
N SER A 187 -12.45 -6.29 1.68
CA SER A 187 -12.72 -7.40 0.74
C SER A 187 -13.96 -8.20 1.14
N VAL A 188 -15.10 -7.53 1.21
CA VAL A 188 -16.38 -8.16 1.56
C VAL A 188 -17.32 -8.25 0.35
N THR A 189 -18.10 -9.32 0.32
CA THR A 189 -19.23 -9.52 -0.58
C THR A 189 -20.32 -8.46 -0.34
N PRO A 190 -21.33 -8.32 -1.22
CA PRO A 190 -22.48 -7.44 -0.97
C PRO A 190 -23.26 -7.76 0.32
N ALA A 191 -23.12 -8.98 0.86
CA ALA A 191 -23.72 -9.38 2.13
C ALA A 191 -22.88 -9.00 3.37
N GLY A 192 -21.69 -8.42 3.18
CA GLY A 192 -20.80 -7.98 4.26
C GLY A 192 -19.94 -9.06 4.90
N VAL A 193 -19.85 -10.25 4.28
CA VAL A 193 -18.92 -11.32 4.68
C VAL A 193 -17.67 -11.31 3.80
N THR A 194 -16.52 -11.79 4.31
CA THR A 194 -15.27 -11.86 3.53
C THR A 194 -15.43 -12.70 2.27
N GLY A 195 -14.70 -12.35 1.21
CA GLY A 195 -14.77 -13.04 -0.09
C GLY A 195 -14.26 -14.48 -0.03
N ASN A 196 -14.56 -15.27 -1.06
CA ASN A 196 -14.25 -16.70 -1.09
C ASN A 196 -12.81 -17.07 -1.51
N GLN A 197 -11.96 -16.10 -1.84
CA GLN A 197 -10.57 -16.31 -2.26
C GLN A 197 -9.67 -15.15 -1.82
N VAL A 198 -8.37 -15.38 -1.98
CA VAL A 198 -7.30 -14.46 -1.58
C VAL A 198 -7.43 -13.08 -2.23
N CYS A 199 -7.19 -12.05 -1.42
CA CYS A 199 -6.98 -10.68 -1.82
C CYS A 199 -5.53 -10.26 -1.55
N ARG A 200 -4.97 -9.42 -2.43
CA ARG A 200 -3.58 -8.94 -2.34
C ARG A 200 -3.47 -7.51 -2.84
N TYR A 201 -2.38 -6.84 -2.47
CA TYR A 201 -2.00 -5.50 -2.94
C TYR A 201 -3.09 -4.45 -2.77
N THR A 202 -2.88 -3.50 -1.86
CA THR A 202 -3.87 -2.47 -1.58
C THR A 202 -3.35 -1.07 -1.89
N SER A 203 -4.26 -0.20 -2.35
CA SER A 203 -4.00 1.21 -2.58
C SER A 203 -5.22 2.03 -2.17
N ILE A 204 -5.03 3.01 -1.28
CA ILE A 204 -6.09 3.89 -0.78
C ILE A 204 -6.00 5.30 -1.39
N SER A 205 -7.15 5.92 -1.66
CA SER A 205 -7.22 7.30 -2.14
C SER A 205 -6.80 8.31 -1.07
N HIS A 206 -6.43 9.53 -1.48
CA HIS A 206 -5.95 10.56 -0.55
C HIS A 206 -7.03 10.98 0.46
N ASP A 207 -8.29 10.99 0.05
CA ASP A 207 -9.42 11.26 0.94
C ASP A 207 -9.80 10.06 1.83
N GLY A 208 -9.11 8.93 1.68
CA GLY A 208 -9.37 7.70 2.42
C GLY A 208 -10.67 7.00 2.04
N ARG A 209 -11.40 7.46 1.03
CA ARG A 209 -12.73 6.93 0.69
C ARG A 209 -12.68 5.65 -0.14
N TYR A 210 -11.71 5.51 -1.02
CA TYR A 210 -11.66 4.43 -2.00
C TYR A 210 -10.44 3.54 -1.76
N VAL A 211 -10.66 2.24 -1.66
CA VAL A 211 -9.58 1.24 -1.56
C VAL A 211 -9.61 0.37 -2.79
N ALA A 212 -8.57 0.44 -3.61
CA ALA A 212 -8.33 -0.49 -4.71
C ALA A 212 -7.55 -1.71 -4.22
N PHE A 213 -7.90 -2.89 -4.72
CA PHE A 213 -7.23 -4.13 -4.37
C PHE A 213 -7.38 -5.21 -5.45
N GLN A 214 -6.46 -6.17 -5.48
CA GLN A 214 -6.55 -7.35 -6.31
C GLN A 214 -7.27 -8.47 -5.55
N SER A 215 -8.11 -9.25 -6.23
CA SER A 215 -8.66 -10.49 -5.66
C SER A 215 -8.93 -11.56 -6.72
N SER A 216 -8.81 -12.83 -6.32
CA SER A 216 -9.29 -13.98 -7.12
C SER A 216 -10.72 -14.41 -6.76
N ALA A 217 -11.40 -13.67 -5.89
CA ALA A 217 -12.70 -14.04 -5.36
C ALA A 217 -13.82 -13.75 -6.37
N SER A 218 -14.68 -14.74 -6.59
CA SER A 218 -15.78 -14.67 -7.56
C SER A 218 -17.08 -14.07 -7.00
N ASP A 219 -17.08 -13.70 -5.72
CA ASP A 219 -18.28 -13.30 -4.98
C ASP A 219 -18.22 -11.88 -4.38
N LEU A 220 -17.14 -11.13 -4.64
CA LEU A 220 -17.02 -9.73 -4.21
C LEU A 220 -17.99 -8.80 -4.95
N VAL A 221 -18.34 -9.15 -6.19
CA VAL A 221 -19.33 -8.44 -7.01
C VAL A 221 -20.21 -9.45 -7.77
N ALA A 222 -21.44 -9.06 -8.08
CA ALA A 222 -22.30 -9.90 -8.89
C ALA A 222 -21.77 -10.03 -10.33
N GLY A 223 -21.85 -11.24 -10.88
CA GLY A 223 -21.48 -11.50 -12.26
C GLY A 223 -19.97 -11.56 -12.51
N ASP A 224 -19.16 -11.77 -11.48
CA ASP A 224 -17.77 -12.17 -11.69
C ASP A 224 -17.68 -13.64 -12.14
N THR A 225 -17.17 -13.88 -13.34
CA THR A 225 -17.29 -15.18 -14.03
C THR A 225 -16.06 -15.60 -14.82
N ASN A 226 -15.02 -14.76 -14.91
CA ASN A 226 -13.84 -15.03 -15.73
C ASN A 226 -12.87 -16.03 -15.08
N GLY A 227 -12.99 -16.29 -13.77
CA GLY A 227 -12.17 -17.27 -13.05
C GLY A 227 -10.69 -16.87 -12.94
N VAL A 228 -10.38 -15.57 -13.04
CA VAL A 228 -9.03 -15.01 -12.92
C VAL A 228 -9.02 -13.89 -11.89
N ALA A 229 -7.83 -13.47 -11.46
CA ALA A 229 -7.71 -12.33 -10.54
C ALA A 229 -8.13 -11.02 -11.21
N ASP A 230 -8.93 -10.24 -10.50
CA ASP A 230 -9.48 -8.96 -10.94
C ASP A 230 -9.07 -7.83 -10.00
N ILE A 231 -9.23 -6.60 -10.48
CA ILE A 231 -9.05 -5.39 -9.67
C ILE A 231 -10.40 -4.87 -9.24
N PHE A 232 -10.54 -4.62 -7.95
CA PHE A 232 -11.74 -4.09 -7.33
C PHE A 232 -11.46 -2.74 -6.67
N VAL A 233 -12.49 -1.92 -6.54
CA VAL A 233 -12.50 -0.72 -5.70
C VAL A 233 -13.67 -0.79 -4.73
N ARG A 234 -13.37 -0.65 -3.44
CA ARG A 234 -14.37 -0.47 -2.38
C ARG A 234 -14.55 1.02 -2.09
N ASP A 235 -15.79 1.50 -2.13
CA ASP A 235 -16.18 2.80 -1.56
C ASP A 235 -16.52 2.60 -0.08
N LEU A 236 -15.67 3.12 0.81
CA LEU A 236 -15.84 2.99 2.26
C LEU A 236 -17.00 3.84 2.80
N LEU A 237 -17.41 4.90 2.08
CA LEU A 237 -18.55 5.72 2.48
C LEU A 237 -19.87 5.03 2.13
N LEU A 238 -19.95 4.44 0.94
CA LEU A 238 -21.18 3.81 0.45
C LEU A 238 -21.28 2.31 0.81
N GLY A 239 -20.17 1.67 1.18
CA GLY A 239 -20.13 0.24 1.45
C GLY A 239 -20.36 -0.61 0.19
N THR A 240 -19.93 -0.12 -0.98
CA THR A 240 -20.11 -0.80 -2.27
C THR A 240 -18.77 -1.19 -2.88
N THR A 241 -18.72 -2.35 -3.53
CA THR A 241 -17.55 -2.83 -4.28
C THR A 241 -17.87 -2.83 -5.78
N GLU A 242 -16.94 -2.37 -6.60
CA GLU A 242 -17.00 -2.47 -8.05
C GLU A 242 -15.74 -3.12 -8.61
N ARG A 243 -15.84 -3.82 -9.74
CA ARG A 243 -14.68 -4.30 -10.51
C ARG A 243 -14.26 -3.23 -11.51
N VAL A 244 -12.95 -2.97 -11.61
CA VAL A 244 -12.38 -1.96 -12.51
C VAL A 244 -11.42 -2.54 -13.56
N SER A 245 -11.08 -3.83 -13.49
CA SER A 245 -10.42 -4.58 -14.57
C SER A 245 -11.39 -4.90 -15.72
N LEU A 246 -12.00 -3.85 -16.28
CA LEU A 246 -12.97 -3.91 -17.36
C LEU A 246 -12.40 -3.22 -18.60
N GLY A 247 -12.77 -3.66 -19.79
CA GLY A 247 -12.58 -2.85 -21.00
C GLY A 247 -13.67 -1.79 -21.14
N SER A 248 -13.49 -0.83 -22.05
CA SER A 248 -14.40 0.33 -22.21
C SER A 248 -15.83 -0.02 -22.67
N ALA A 249 -16.12 -1.28 -23.02
CA ALA A 249 -17.47 -1.76 -23.29
C ALA A 249 -18.06 -2.59 -22.13
N GLY A 250 -17.41 -2.60 -20.96
CA GLY A 250 -17.87 -3.25 -19.73
C GLY A 250 -17.54 -4.74 -19.61
N GLN A 251 -16.82 -5.32 -20.57
CA GLN A 251 -16.36 -6.71 -20.51
C GLN A 251 -15.23 -6.89 -19.49
N GLN A 252 -15.23 -8.03 -18.80
CA GLN A 252 -14.18 -8.42 -17.85
C GLN A 252 -12.87 -8.66 -18.57
N ALA A 253 -11.74 -8.41 -17.90
CA ALA A 253 -10.45 -8.89 -18.36
C ALA A 253 -10.49 -10.43 -18.55
N ALA A 254 -9.98 -10.91 -19.68
CA ALA A 254 -9.89 -12.36 -19.97
C ALA A 254 -8.66 -13.03 -19.33
N ALA A 255 -7.78 -12.26 -18.70
CA ALA A 255 -6.60 -12.73 -17.99
C ALA A 255 -6.42 -11.92 -16.69
N ALA A 256 -5.61 -12.45 -15.78
CA ALA A 256 -5.41 -11.85 -14.46
C ALA A 256 -4.89 -10.41 -14.55
N CYS A 257 -5.47 -9.54 -13.73
CA CYS A 257 -4.99 -8.18 -13.49
C CYS A 257 -4.45 -8.06 -12.06
N VAL A 258 -3.34 -7.34 -11.88
CA VAL A 258 -2.59 -7.29 -10.62
C VAL A 258 -2.08 -5.88 -10.30
N ALA A 259 -1.57 -5.71 -9.07
CA ALA A 259 -0.86 -4.52 -8.60
C ALA A 259 -1.59 -3.18 -8.86
N PRO A 260 -2.80 -2.99 -8.29
CA PRO A 260 -3.55 -1.76 -8.52
C PRO A 260 -2.96 -0.56 -7.78
N SER A 261 -3.10 0.62 -8.38
CA SER A 261 -2.85 1.91 -7.73
C SER A 261 -4.00 2.86 -8.04
N ILE A 262 -4.52 3.52 -7.01
CA ILE A 262 -5.64 4.46 -7.13
C ILE A 262 -5.17 5.91 -6.99
N SER A 263 -5.66 6.77 -7.87
CA SER A 263 -5.42 8.21 -7.80
C SER A 263 -6.00 8.84 -6.53
N GLY A 264 -5.46 10.01 -6.13
CA GLY A 264 -5.83 10.65 -4.87
C GLY A 264 -7.31 11.00 -4.72
N ASN A 265 -8.01 11.30 -5.82
CA ASN A 265 -9.46 11.56 -5.81
C ASN A 265 -10.30 10.29 -6.08
N GLY A 266 -9.66 9.12 -6.14
CA GLY A 266 -10.30 7.85 -6.43
C GLY A 266 -10.61 7.60 -7.90
N ARG A 267 -10.56 8.58 -8.81
CA ARG A 267 -11.15 8.45 -10.15
C ARG A 267 -10.42 7.45 -11.06
N PHE A 268 -9.11 7.54 -11.13
CA PHE A 268 -8.28 6.70 -11.97
C PHE A 268 -7.68 5.55 -11.17
N VAL A 269 -7.72 4.34 -11.73
CA VAL A 269 -7.05 3.15 -11.19
C VAL A 269 -6.11 2.61 -12.26
N SER A 270 -4.82 2.54 -11.97
CA SER A 270 -3.86 1.84 -12.83
C SER A 270 -3.66 0.41 -12.35
N PHE A 271 -3.42 -0.53 -13.26
CA PHE A 271 -3.11 -1.92 -12.94
C PHE A 271 -2.34 -2.59 -14.08
N GLU A 272 -1.69 -3.71 -13.75
CA GLU A 272 -0.95 -4.53 -14.71
C GLU A 272 -1.82 -5.70 -15.17
N GLY A 273 -1.77 -6.08 -16.45
CA GLY A 273 -2.48 -7.24 -16.95
C GLY A 273 -2.01 -7.68 -18.34
N SER A 274 -2.34 -8.90 -18.73
CA SER A 274 -2.05 -9.46 -20.08
C SER A 274 -3.32 -9.70 -20.91
N ALA A 275 -4.44 -9.11 -20.49
CA ALA A 275 -5.74 -9.32 -21.09
C ALA A 275 -5.91 -8.51 -22.39
N ALA A 276 -5.75 -9.19 -23.53
CA ALA A 276 -5.92 -8.63 -24.88
C ALA A 276 -7.30 -7.98 -25.15
N ASN A 277 -8.30 -8.23 -24.30
CA ASN A 277 -9.66 -7.71 -24.46
C ASN A 277 -9.96 -6.46 -23.63
N LEU A 278 -8.98 -5.86 -22.94
CA LEU A 278 -9.16 -4.60 -22.20
C LEU A 278 -9.21 -3.38 -23.12
N VAL A 279 -8.43 -3.38 -24.18
CA VAL A 279 -8.36 -2.30 -25.18
C VAL A 279 -8.27 -2.88 -26.60
N PRO A 280 -8.92 -2.26 -27.60
CA PRO A 280 -8.81 -2.70 -28.98
C PRO A 280 -7.36 -2.67 -29.49
N GLY A 281 -6.94 -3.74 -30.17
CA GLY A 281 -5.62 -3.82 -30.80
C GLY A 281 -4.48 -4.21 -29.86
N ASP A 282 -4.77 -4.60 -28.62
CA ASP A 282 -3.78 -5.25 -27.77
C ASP A 282 -3.60 -6.72 -28.17
N THR A 283 -2.52 -7.00 -28.90
CA THR A 283 -2.24 -8.32 -29.49
C THR A 283 -0.85 -8.85 -29.14
N ASN A 284 -0.13 -8.21 -28.22
CA ASN A 284 1.25 -8.57 -27.90
C ASN A 284 1.35 -9.73 -26.90
N PHE A 285 0.25 -10.07 -26.21
CA PHE A 285 0.19 -11.08 -25.12
C PHE A 285 1.22 -10.84 -24.01
N THR A 286 1.73 -9.62 -23.87
CA THR A 286 2.64 -9.22 -22.81
C THR A 286 1.87 -8.51 -21.70
N THR A 287 2.48 -8.41 -20.52
CA THR A 287 1.93 -7.58 -19.45
C THR A 287 2.05 -6.12 -19.83
N ASP A 288 0.92 -5.43 -19.85
CA ASP A 288 0.79 -4.01 -20.10
C ASP A 288 0.25 -3.31 -18.85
N VAL A 289 0.49 -2.01 -18.75
CA VAL A 289 -0.13 -1.15 -17.73
C VAL A 289 -1.37 -0.49 -18.33
N PHE A 290 -2.50 -0.65 -17.66
CA PHE A 290 -3.77 -0.02 -18.02
C PHE A 290 -4.16 1.03 -16.98
N VAL A 291 -4.98 2.00 -17.39
CA VAL A 291 -5.67 2.94 -16.51
C VAL A 291 -7.16 2.89 -16.81
N HIS A 292 -7.95 2.59 -15.79
CA HIS A 292 -9.41 2.68 -15.83
C HIS A 292 -9.87 4.01 -15.20
N ASP A 293 -10.65 4.78 -15.94
CA ASP A 293 -11.37 5.96 -15.45
C ASP A 293 -12.75 5.52 -14.95
N ARG A 294 -12.94 5.48 -13.64
CA ARG A 294 -14.20 5.04 -13.00
C ARG A 294 -15.38 5.97 -13.29
N VAL A 295 -15.13 7.24 -13.65
CA VAL A 295 -16.21 8.19 -13.96
C VAL A 295 -16.66 8.04 -15.41
N LEU A 296 -15.71 7.89 -16.34
CA LEU A 296 -16.02 7.71 -17.76
C LEU A 296 -16.25 6.24 -18.15
N GLN A 297 -15.91 5.30 -17.28
CA GLN A 297 -15.95 3.85 -17.52
C GLN A 297 -15.13 3.44 -18.75
N THR A 298 -13.96 4.07 -18.91
CA THR A 298 -13.04 3.82 -20.03
C THR A 298 -11.72 3.29 -19.55
N THR A 299 -11.17 2.32 -20.26
CA THR A 299 -9.83 1.76 -20.02
C THR A 299 -8.91 2.09 -21.18
N VAL A 300 -7.70 2.53 -20.86
CA VAL A 300 -6.64 2.85 -21.81
C VAL A 300 -5.35 2.15 -21.42
N ARG A 301 -4.52 1.79 -22.40
CA ARG A 301 -3.16 1.30 -22.16
C ARG A 301 -2.19 2.48 -22.04
N VAL A 302 -1.34 2.45 -21.02
CA VAL A 302 -0.35 3.51 -20.74
C VAL A 302 0.95 3.30 -21.51
N GLN A 303 1.30 2.06 -21.85
CA GLN A 303 2.51 1.75 -22.60
C GLN A 303 2.27 1.74 -24.12
N THR A 304 3.00 2.59 -24.84
CA THR A 304 3.25 2.46 -26.28
C THR A 304 4.75 2.21 -26.47
N SER A 305 5.13 0.96 -26.69
CA SER A 305 6.44 0.61 -27.25
C SER A 305 6.21 -0.33 -28.41
#